data_AF-K2BBQ6-F1
#
_entry.id   AF-K2BBQ6-F1
#
_cell.length_a   1.000
_cell.length_b   1.000
_cell.length_c   1.000
_cell.angle_alpha   90.00
_cell.angle_beta   90.00
_cell.angle_gamma   90.00
#
_symmetry.space_group_name_H-M   'P 1'
#
loop_
_entity.id
_entity.type
_entity.pdbx_description
1 polymer ?
#
loop_
_entity_poly.entity_id
_entity_poly.type
_entity_poly.pdbx_seq_one_letter_code
_entity_poly.pdbx_strand_id
1 'polypeptide(L)' 'MILTHHPKKILVTGSAGFIGSNFVRLELQANADIKIISLDKLTYAGNLRNLDDLPNAHNHIFIQGDIV' A
#
# COMPACT_ATOMS: atom_id res chain seq x y z
N MET A 1 14.12 -20.86 17.43
CA MET A 1 14.55 -19.56 16.85
C MET A 1 13.64 -19.29 15.66
N ILE A 2 12.66 -18.38 15.79
CA ILE A 2 11.76 -18.05 14.68
C ILE A 2 12.48 -16.99 13.84
N LEU A 3 12.73 -17.28 12.56
CA LEU A 3 13.27 -16.30 11.63
C LEU A 3 12.17 -15.28 11.31
N THR A 4 12.35 -14.03 11.73
CA THR A 4 11.46 -12.94 11.36
C THR A 4 11.87 -12.40 9.99
N HIS A 5 10.95 -12.45 9.03
CA HIS A 5 11.15 -11.83 7.72
C HIS A 5 10.68 -10.38 7.77
N HIS A 6 11.54 -9.45 7.33
CA HIS A 6 11.19 -8.05 7.15
C HIS A 6 11.13 -7.74 5.64
N PRO A 7 9.93 -7.72 5.04
CA PRO A 7 9.81 -7.46 3.61
C PRO A 7 10.27 -6.04 3.27
N LYS A 8 11.08 -5.91 2.22
CA LYS A 8 11.49 -4.59 1.69
C LYS A 8 10.58 -4.07 0.58
N LYS A 9 9.78 -4.94 -0.03
CA LYS A 9 8.82 -4.59 -1.09
C LYS A 9 7.52 -5.35 -0.87
N ILE A 10 6.39 -4.65 -0.89
CA ILE A 10 5.06 -5.24 -0.70
C ILE A 10 4.14 -4.80 -1.85
N LEU A 11 3.43 -5.75 -2.44
CA LEU A 11 2.29 -5.50 -3.33
C LEU A 11 1.01 -5.55 -2.48
N VAL A 12 0.24 -4.46 -2.49
CA VAL A 12 -1.03 -4.36 -1.75
C VAL A 12 -2.16 -4.25 -2.77
N THR A 13 -2.98 -5.29 -2.86
CA THR A 13 -4.20 -5.29 -3.68
C THR A 13 -5.37 -4.70 -2.92
N GLY A 14 -6.29 -4.01 -3.60
CA GLY A 14 -7.42 -3.33 -2.92
C GLY A 14 -6.97 -2.16 -2.03
N SER A 15 -5.78 -1.60 -2.33
CA SER A 15 -5.11 -0.60 -1.50
C SER A 15 -5.80 0.75 -1.42
N ALA A 16 -6.72 1.08 -2.35
CA ALA A 16 -7.51 2.31 -2.29
C ALA A 16 -8.78 2.16 -1.43
N GLY A 17 -9.08 0.95 -0.95
CA GLY A 17 -10.17 0.68 0.00
C GLY A 17 -9.80 1.03 1.45
N PHE A 18 -10.77 0.92 2.36
CA PHE A 18 -10.63 1.35 3.76
C PHE A 18 -9.46 0.67 4.50
N ILE A 19 -9.38 -0.67 4.50
CA ILE A 19 -8.32 -1.40 5.21
C ILE A 19 -6.99 -1.28 4.46
N GLY A 20 -7.02 -1.41 3.13
CA GLY A 20 -5.83 -1.37 2.30
C GLY A 20 -5.06 -0.05 2.43
N SER A 21 -5.77 1.08 2.44
CA SER A 21 -5.12 2.40 2.52
C SER A 21 -4.50 2.65 3.89
N ASN A 22 -5.16 2.21 4.96
CA ASN A 22 -4.61 2.29 6.32
C ASN A 22 -3.40 1.38 6.48
N PHE A 23 -3.43 0.16 5.91
CA PHE A 23 -2.27 -0.72 5.88
C PHE A 23 -1.08 -0.07 5.17
N VAL A 24 -1.30 0.51 3.97
CA VAL A 24 -0.26 1.27 3.24
C VAL A 24 0.33 2.39 4.10
N ARG A 25 -0.53 3.18 4.76
CA ARG A 25 -0.08 4.29 5.62
C ARG A 25 0.75 3.79 6.81
N LEU A 26 0.30 2.74 7.49
CA LEU A 26 1.00 2.18 8.66
C LEU A 26 2.38 1.63 8.27
N GLU A 27 2.47 0.89 7.18
CA GLU A 27 3.73 0.29 6.72
C GLU A 27 4.74 1.37 6.28
N LEU A 28 4.30 2.39 5.54
CA LEU A 28 5.14 3.51 5.13
C LEU A 28 5.62 4.37 6.33
N GLN A 29 4.83 4.42 7.41
CA GLN A 29 5.21 5.11 8.65
C GLN A 29 6.20 4.28 9.47
N ALA A 30 6.01 2.95 9.53
CA ALA A 30 6.80 2.06 10.38
C ALA A 30 8.19 1.74 9.80
N ASN A 31 8.34 1.75 8.48
CA ASN A 31 9.58 1.36 7.82
C ASN A 31 9.98 2.35 6.72
N ALA A 32 11.02 3.16 6.97
CA ALA A 32 11.49 4.17 6.04
C ALA A 32 12.09 3.60 4.73
N ASP A 33 12.49 2.33 4.72
CA ASP A 33 13.13 1.68 3.56
C ASP A 33 12.17 0.76 2.79
N ILE A 34 10.89 0.66 3.21
CA ILE A 34 9.91 -0.20 2.54
C ILE A 34 9.49 0.42 1.21
N LYS A 35 9.21 -0.41 0.21
CA LYS A 35 8.54 0.01 -1.02
C LYS A 35 7.16 -0.63 -1.12
N ILE A 36 6.12 0.19 -1.29
CA ILE A 36 4.75 -0.29 -1.45
C ILE A 36 4.28 -0.05 -2.87
N ILE A 37 3.80 -1.11 -3.51
CA ILE A 37 3.10 -1.05 -4.78
C ILE A 37 1.62 -1.29 -4.49
N SER A 38 0.81 -0.27 -4.67
CA SER A 38 -0.63 -0.30 -4.59
C SER A 38 -1.22 -0.72 -5.92
N LEU A 39 -1.95 -1.84 -5.95
CA LEU A 39 -2.73 -2.28 -7.11
C LEU A 39 -4.22 -2.21 -6.75
N ASP A 40 -4.98 -1.41 -7.49
CA ASP A 40 -6.41 -1.28 -7.24
C ASP A 40 -7.17 -1.04 -8.54
N LYS A 41 -8.36 -1.64 -8.66
CA LYS A 41 -9.23 -1.48 -9.83
C LYS A 41 -10.03 -0.17 -9.78
N LEU A 42 -10.08 0.48 -8.63
CA LEU A 42 -10.93 1.64 -8.33
C LEU A 42 -12.40 1.33 -8.62
N THR A 43 -12.88 0.21 -8.08
CA THR A 43 -14.31 -0.10 -8.04
C THR A 43 -15.03 0.79 -7.01
N TYR A 44 -16.33 0.58 -6.80
CA TYR A 44 -17.15 1.39 -5.89
C TYR A 44 -16.52 1.66 -4.50
N ALA A 45 -15.80 0.69 -3.92
CA ALA A 45 -15.21 0.84 -2.60
C ALA A 45 -13.80 1.49 -2.59
N GLY A 46 -13.18 1.68 -3.76
CA GLY A 46 -11.86 2.26 -3.91
C GLY A 46 -11.92 3.78 -4.08
N ASN A 47 -11.16 4.51 -3.27
CA ASN A 47 -11.05 5.97 -3.39
C ASN A 47 -9.58 6.40 -3.30
N LEU A 48 -9.07 6.99 -4.39
CA LEU A 48 -7.68 7.48 -4.45
C LEU A 48 -7.33 8.46 -3.34
N ARG A 49 -8.31 9.24 -2.84
CA ARG A 49 -8.08 10.18 -1.74
C ARG A 49 -7.64 9.51 -0.45
N ASN A 50 -7.91 8.21 -0.30
CA ASN A 50 -7.44 7.45 0.85
C ASN A 50 -5.90 7.27 0.84
N LEU A 51 -5.26 7.44 -0.32
CA LEU A 51 -3.82 7.36 -0.53
C LEU A 51 -3.16 8.75 -0.68
N ASP A 52 -3.89 9.83 -0.39
CA ASP A 52 -3.32 11.18 -0.32
C ASP A 52 -2.49 11.33 0.98
N ASP A 53 -1.52 12.25 0.98
CA ASP A 53 -0.71 12.62 2.14
C ASP A 53 -0.07 11.42 2.88
N LEU A 54 0.41 10.43 2.11
CA LEU A 54 1.10 9.27 2.68
C LEU A 54 2.47 9.66 3.26
N PRO A 55 2.86 9.11 4.43
CA PRO A 55 4.22 9.24 4.92
C PRO A 55 5.19 8.60 3.92
N ASN A 56 6.40 9.16 3.78
CA ASN A 56 7.42 8.65 2.87
C ASN A 56 6.88 8.35 1.45
N ALA A 57 6.01 9.22 0.90
CA ALA A 57 5.29 8.97 -0.35
C ALA A 57 6.18 8.60 -1.56
N HIS A 58 7.47 8.96 -1.56
CA HIS A 58 8.44 8.52 -2.57
C HIS A 58 8.64 7.00 -2.64
N ASN A 59 8.26 6.28 -1.59
CA ASN A 59 8.29 4.83 -1.47
C ASN A 59 7.00 4.14 -1.93
N HIS A 60 5.98 4.92 -2.30
CA HIS A 60 4.69 4.43 -2.75
C HIS A 60 4.56 4.56 -4.27
N ILE A 61 4.01 3.52 -4.90
CA ILE A 61 3.64 3.52 -6.32
C ILE A 61 2.20 3.05 -6.42
N PHE A 62 1.36 3.79 -7.13
CA PHE A 62 0.00 3.37 -7.46
C PHE A 62 -0.09 2.85 -8.89
N ILE A 63 -0.76 1.72 -9.07
CA ILE A 63 -1.09 1.12 -10.36
C ILE A 63 -2.59 0.85 -10.36
N GLN A 64 -3.30 1.46 -11.32
CA GLN A 64 -4.69 1.08 -11.56
C GLN A 64 -4.71 -0.22 -12.37
N GLY A 65 -5.39 -1.25 -11.86
CA GLY A 65 -5.45 -2.54 -12.54
C GLY A 65 -6.37 -3.53 -11.84
N ASP A 66 -6.72 -4.58 -12.58
CA ASP A 66 -7.46 -5.72 -12.05
C ASP A 66 -6.50 -6.83 -11.62
N ILE A 67 -6.90 -7.62 -10.62
CA ILE A 67 -6.17 -8.81 -10.17
C ILE A 67 -6.63 -10.08 -10.87
N VAL A 68 -7.74 -10.00 -11.61
CA VAL A 68 -8.34 -11.09 -12.40
C VAL A 68 -8.04 -10.91 -13.88
#